data_AF-A0A3N7GU10-F1
#
_entry.id   AF-A0A3N7GU10-F1
#
_cell.length_a   1.000
_cell.length_b   1.000
_cell.length_c   1.000
_cell.angle_alpha   90.00
_cell.angle_beta   90.00
_cell.angle_gamma   90.00
#
_symmetry.space_group_name_H-M   'P 1'
#
loop_
_entity.id
_entity.type
_entity.pdbx_description
1 polymer ?
#
loop_
_entity_poly.entity_id
_entity_poly.type
_entity_poly.pdbx_seq_one_letter_code
_entity_poly.pdbx_strand_id
1 'polypeptide(L)'
;MNLKYLVTVFFICIFGHISELKTDLDGWLYVLKNMSKLNKIPVYLRKPIFERLFDIAEYSKLTMEERTMYDTNLKRKWDMAGVLEYARREGEEKGKAAVVANLLATGKFTVSEIAELATVSEDLVKKVRDDLDKKKK
;
A
#
# COMPACT_ATOMS: atom_id res chain seq x y z
N MET A 1 -9.13 49.17 -32.46
CA MET A 1 -9.59 48.15 -31.48
C MET A 1 -8.35 47.45 -30.95
N ASN A 2 -7.96 47.74 -29.70
CA ASN A 2 -6.62 47.44 -29.21
C ASN A 2 -6.46 45.94 -28.89
N LEU A 3 -5.58 45.25 -29.62
CA LEU A 3 -5.20 43.85 -29.42
C LEU A 3 -4.73 43.55 -27.97
N LYS A 4 -4.30 44.60 -27.24
CA LYS A 4 -3.98 44.54 -25.81
C LYS A 4 -5.16 44.10 -24.95
N TYR A 5 -6.39 44.55 -25.23
CA TYR A 5 -7.56 44.19 -24.42
C TYR A 5 -8.01 42.74 -24.68
N LEU A 6 -7.85 42.24 -25.90
CA LEU A 6 -8.22 40.86 -26.21
C LEU A 6 -7.28 39.87 -25.50
N VAL A 7 -5.98 40.17 -25.44
CA VAL A 7 -5.00 39.34 -24.71
C VAL A 7 -5.24 39.39 -23.21
N THR A 8 -5.56 40.55 -22.63
CA THR A 8 -5.87 40.66 -21.20
C THR A 8 -7.16 39.92 -20.82
N VAL A 9 -8.21 40.00 -21.63
CA VAL A 9 -9.47 39.28 -21.38
C VAL A 9 -9.32 37.77 -21.61
N PHE A 10 -8.52 37.35 -22.60
CA PHE A 10 -8.25 35.93 -22.85
C PHE A 10 -7.38 35.28 -21.76
N PHE A 11 -6.44 36.04 -21.17
CA PHE A 11 -5.62 35.57 -20.05
C PHE A 11 -6.44 35.44 -18.75
N ILE A 12 -7.34 36.38 -18.49
CA ILE A 12 -8.22 36.38 -17.31
C ILE A 12 -9.27 35.25 -17.36
N CYS A 13 -9.74 34.86 -18.55
CA CYS A 13 -10.69 33.75 -18.69
C CYS A 13 -10.08 32.34 -18.55
N ILE A 14 -8.76 32.17 -18.74
CA ILE A 14 -8.08 30.88 -18.56
C ILE A 14 -7.44 30.76 -17.16
N PHE A 15 -6.98 31.87 -16.58
CA PHE A 15 -6.36 31.91 -15.25
C PHE A 15 -7.12 32.91 -14.37
N GLY A 16 -7.96 32.38 -13.48
CA GLY A 16 -8.74 33.15 -12.50
C GLY A 16 -7.90 34.11 -11.64
N HIS A 17 -8.59 35.13 -11.14
CA HIS A 17 -8.11 36.33 -10.44
C HIS A 17 -6.85 36.19 -9.57
N ILE A 18 -5.91 37.12 -9.78
CA ILE A 18 -4.55 37.20 -9.20
C ILE A 18 -4.51 37.57 -7.71
N SER A 19 -5.65 37.81 -7.05
CA SER A 19 -5.68 38.43 -5.72
C SER A 19 -5.50 37.49 -4.51
N GLU A 20 -5.36 36.17 -4.72
CA GLU A 20 -5.02 35.19 -3.64
C GLU A 20 -3.63 34.53 -3.83
N LEU A 21 -2.82 35.01 -4.77
CA LEU A 21 -1.61 34.31 -5.26
C LEU A 21 -0.31 34.57 -4.47
N LYS A 22 -0.36 35.11 -3.25
CA LYS A 22 0.86 35.26 -2.44
C LYS A 22 1.10 34.00 -1.61
N THR A 23 1.74 32.98 -2.18
CA THR A 23 2.91 32.25 -1.61
C THR A 23 3.17 30.88 -2.24
N ASP A 24 2.17 30.19 -2.80
CA ASP A 24 2.38 28.84 -3.36
C ASP A 24 2.59 28.85 -4.87
N LEU A 25 1.84 29.65 -5.64
CA LEU A 25 1.91 29.64 -7.10
C LEU A 25 3.25 30.13 -7.66
N ASP A 26 3.85 31.18 -7.08
CA ASP A 26 5.18 31.64 -7.48
C ASP A 26 6.25 30.57 -7.26
N GLY A 27 6.09 29.76 -6.20
CA GLY A 27 6.90 28.57 -5.97
C GLY A 27 6.74 27.53 -7.08
N TRP A 28 5.50 27.23 -7.47
CA TRP A 28 5.20 26.35 -8.60
C TRP A 28 5.83 26.85 -9.91
N LEU A 29 5.70 28.14 -10.21
CA LEU A 29 6.20 28.74 -11.44
C LEU A 29 7.74 28.75 -11.48
N TYR A 30 8.38 28.99 -10.34
CA TYR A 30 9.84 28.91 -10.20
C TYR A 30 10.35 27.48 -10.40
N VAL A 31 9.69 26.48 -9.81
CA VAL A 31 10.04 25.06 -10.00
C VAL A 31 9.89 24.69 -11.47
N LEU A 32 8.74 24.95 -12.09
CA LEU A 32 8.47 24.63 -13.49
C LEU A 32 9.49 25.27 -14.45
N LYS A 33 9.86 26.53 -14.20
CA LYS A 33 10.85 27.26 -15.03
C LYS A 33 12.28 26.74 -14.88
N ASN A 34 12.63 26.17 -13.72
CA ASN A 34 13.99 25.75 -13.40
C ASN A 34 14.15 24.22 -13.25
N MET A 35 13.14 23.42 -13.62
CA MET A 35 13.14 21.95 -13.44
C MET A 35 14.34 21.25 -14.08
N SER A 36 14.88 21.76 -15.18
CA SER A 36 16.07 21.18 -15.84
C SER A 36 17.38 21.45 -15.08
N LYS A 37 17.40 22.41 -14.15
CA LYS A 37 18.60 22.87 -13.43
C LYS A 37 18.54 22.62 -11.92
N LEU A 38 17.39 22.21 -11.40
CA LEU A 38 17.16 21.95 -9.98
C LEU A 38 17.59 20.52 -9.63
N ASN A 39 18.79 20.39 -9.05
CA ASN A 39 19.27 19.11 -8.50
C ASN A 39 18.80 18.86 -7.05
N LYS A 40 18.26 19.88 -6.36
CA LYS A 40 17.75 19.80 -4.99
C LYS A 40 16.55 20.73 -4.78
N ILE A 41 15.57 20.28 -4.00
CA ILE A 41 14.38 21.06 -3.63
C ILE A 41 14.79 22.14 -2.62
N PRO A 42 14.57 23.44 -2.90
CA PRO A 42 14.80 24.50 -1.93
C PRO A 42 13.91 24.34 -0.70
N VAL A 43 14.40 24.70 0.49
CA VAL A 43 13.74 24.43 1.79
C VAL A 43 12.32 25.04 1.88
N TYR A 44 12.07 26.15 1.18
CA TYR A 44 10.77 26.82 1.14
C TYR A 44 9.71 26.10 0.30
N LEU A 45 10.10 25.11 -0.53
CA LEU A 45 9.25 24.31 -1.41
C LEU A 45 9.02 22.87 -0.91
N ARG A 46 9.50 22.53 0.28
CA ARG A 46 9.24 21.22 0.93
C ARG A 46 7.81 21.15 1.47
N LYS A 47 6.83 21.15 0.57
CA LYS A 47 5.46 20.75 0.88
C LYS A 47 5.25 19.30 0.41
N PRO A 48 4.41 18.51 1.10
CA PRO A 48 4.16 17.10 0.75
C PRO A 48 3.73 16.88 -0.70
N ILE A 49 3.13 17.90 -1.32
CA ILE A 49 2.66 17.85 -2.71
C ILE A 49 3.82 17.98 -3.73
N PHE A 50 4.87 18.72 -3.39
CA PHE A 50 6.07 18.84 -4.22
C PHE A 50 6.93 17.59 -4.12
N GLU A 51 7.04 16.97 -2.95
CA GLU A 51 7.74 15.69 -2.78
C GLU A 51 7.13 14.62 -3.70
N ARG A 52 5.80 14.46 -3.70
CA ARG A 52 5.13 13.53 -4.63
C ARG A 52 5.36 13.88 -6.10
N LEU A 53 5.36 15.16 -6.46
CA LEU A 53 5.62 15.58 -7.84
C LEU A 53 7.06 15.26 -8.26
N PHE A 54 8.03 15.50 -7.38
CA PHE A 54 9.43 15.17 -7.63
C PHE A 54 9.64 13.66 -7.67
N ASP A 55 8.98 12.87 -6.81
CA ASP A 55 9.00 11.41 -6.89
C ASP A 55 8.48 10.92 -8.25
N ILE A 56 7.40 11.53 -8.77
CA ILE A 56 6.83 11.20 -10.09
C ILE A 56 7.75 11.67 -11.24
N ALA A 57 8.38 12.84 -11.10
CA ALA A 57 9.28 13.40 -12.10
C ALA A 57 10.61 12.63 -12.15
N GLU A 58 11.14 12.24 -10.99
CA GLU A 58 12.29 11.36 -10.84
C GLU A 58 11.96 9.99 -11.43
N TYR A 59 10.79 9.42 -11.11
CA TYR A 59 10.27 8.20 -11.74
C TYR A 59 10.21 8.30 -13.28
N SER A 60 9.79 9.45 -13.81
CA SER A 60 9.73 9.72 -15.25
C SER A 60 11.11 9.88 -15.89
N LYS A 61 12.11 10.28 -15.09
CA LYS A 61 13.52 10.45 -15.51
C LYS A 61 14.33 9.15 -15.41
N LEU A 62 13.81 8.12 -14.74
CA LEU A 62 14.46 6.81 -14.62
C LEU A 62 14.68 6.19 -16.01
N THR A 63 15.89 5.68 -16.21
CA THR A 63 16.23 4.91 -17.40
C THR A 63 15.43 3.59 -17.42
N MET A 64 15.37 2.93 -18.58
CA MET A 64 14.62 1.67 -18.70
C MET A 64 15.14 0.58 -17.73
N GLU A 65 16.43 0.63 -17.43
CA GLU A 65 17.12 -0.27 -16.49
C GLU A 65 16.70 -0.02 -15.04
N GLU A 66 16.65 1.24 -14.61
CA GLU A 66 16.24 1.60 -13.25
C GLU A 66 14.76 1.30 -12.98
N ARG A 67 13.89 1.50 -13.98
CA ARG A 67 12.47 1.08 -13.91
C ARG A 67 12.34 -0.43 -13.74
N THR A 68 13.11 -1.20 -14.50
CA THR A 68 13.11 -2.67 -14.40
C THR A 68 13.57 -3.14 -13.02
N MET A 69 14.62 -2.50 -12.47
CA MET A 69 15.10 -2.78 -11.11
C MET A 69 14.05 -2.44 -10.05
N TYR A 70 13.38 -1.29 -10.19
CA TYR A 70 12.31 -0.87 -9.28
C TYR A 70 11.13 -1.85 -9.30
N ASP A 71 10.64 -2.22 -10.47
CA ASP A 71 9.54 -3.19 -10.63
C ASP A 71 9.91 -4.57 -10.08
N THR A 72 11.16 -5.00 -10.28
CA THR A 72 11.67 -6.26 -9.72
C THR A 72 11.70 -6.20 -8.19
N ASN A 73 12.14 -5.10 -7.61
CA ASN A 73 12.15 -4.92 -6.15
C ASN A 73 10.73 -4.83 -5.58
N LEU A 74 9.79 -4.21 -6.29
CA LEU A 74 8.40 -4.16 -5.88
C LEU A 74 7.75 -5.54 -5.91
N LYS A 75 7.97 -6.31 -6.98
CA LYS A 75 7.53 -7.72 -7.07
C LYS A 75 8.08 -8.55 -5.92
N ARG A 76 9.39 -8.46 -5.65
CA ARG A 76 10.02 -9.18 -4.52
C ARG A 76 9.36 -8.85 -3.19
N LYS A 77 9.05 -7.57 -2.93
CA LYS A 77 8.36 -7.17 -1.69
C LYS A 77 6.97 -7.80 -1.59
N TRP A 78 6.21 -7.83 -2.68
CA TRP A 78 4.90 -8.45 -2.72
C TRP A 78 4.96 -9.97 -2.58
N ASP A 79 5.90 -10.62 -3.26
CA ASP A 79 6.13 -12.07 -3.14
C ASP A 79 6.49 -12.43 -1.70
N MET A 80 7.39 -11.68 -1.06
CA MET A 80 7.75 -11.87 0.35
C MET A 80 6.55 -11.65 1.29
N ALA A 81 5.74 -10.62 1.05
CA ALA A 81 4.53 -10.39 1.84
C ALA A 81 3.53 -11.55 1.69
N GLY A 82 3.38 -12.08 0.47
CA GLY A 82 2.55 -13.25 0.20
C GLY A 82 3.03 -14.50 0.94
N VAL A 83 4.35 -14.76 0.91
CA VAL A 83 4.96 -15.88 1.64
C VAL A 83 4.77 -15.73 3.16
N LEU A 84 4.99 -14.52 3.70
CA LEU A 84 4.82 -14.26 5.13
C LEU A 84 3.37 -14.43 5.58
N GLU A 85 2.42 -13.90 4.81
CA GLU A 85 1.00 -14.00 5.13
C GLU A 85 0.49 -15.44 5.01
N TYR A 86 0.98 -16.18 4.01
CA TYR A 86 0.71 -17.61 3.89
C TYR A 86 1.24 -18.38 5.11
N ALA A 87 2.50 -18.13 5.50
CA ALA A 87 3.11 -18.77 6.67
C ALA A 87 2.39 -18.42 7.97
N ARG A 88 1.95 -17.16 8.14
CA ARG A 88 1.15 -16.71 9.29
C ARG A 88 -0.18 -17.47 9.35
N ARG A 89 -0.92 -17.51 8.24
CA ARG A 89 -2.22 -18.18 8.17
C ARG A 89 -2.09 -19.68 8.41
N GLU A 90 -1.11 -20.34 7.80
CA GLU A 90 -0.84 -21.75 8.01
C GLU A 90 -0.45 -22.04 9.48
N GLY A 91 0.34 -21.15 10.10
CA GLY A 91 0.69 -21.23 11.51
C GLY A 91 -0.52 -21.10 12.44
N GLU A 92 -1.43 -20.16 12.16
CA GLU A 92 -2.67 -19.98 12.91
C GLU A 92 -3.61 -21.18 12.77
N GLU A 93 -3.77 -21.71 11.56
CA GLU A 93 -4.58 -22.91 11.31
C GLU A 93 -4.01 -24.14 12.03
N LYS A 94 -2.70 -24.37 11.95
CA LYS A 94 -2.03 -25.46 12.67
C LYS A 94 -2.12 -25.29 14.17
N GLY A 95 -1.96 -24.06 14.67
CA GLY A 95 -2.09 -23.74 16.10
C GLY A 95 -3.49 -24.05 16.63
N LYS A 96 -4.52 -23.61 15.90
CA LYS A 96 -5.92 -23.93 16.22
C LYS A 96 -6.20 -25.44 16.18
N ALA A 97 -5.72 -26.13 15.15
CA ALA A 97 -5.86 -27.57 15.04
C ALA A 97 -5.15 -28.32 16.19
N ALA A 98 -3.98 -27.87 16.62
CA ALA A 98 -3.26 -28.44 17.75
C ALA A 98 -4.01 -28.25 19.09
N VAL A 99 -4.59 -27.07 19.31
CA VAL A 99 -5.45 -26.81 20.49
C VAL A 99 -6.65 -27.73 20.49
N VAL A 100 -7.34 -27.86 19.35
CA VAL A 100 -8.48 -28.79 19.20
C VAL A 100 -8.06 -30.24 19.47
N ALA A 101 -6.92 -30.68 18.94
CA ALA A 101 -6.41 -32.02 19.18
C ALA A 101 -6.11 -32.28 20.67
N ASN A 102 -5.52 -31.31 21.36
CA ASN A 102 -5.24 -31.40 22.80
C ASN A 102 -6.55 -31.46 23.63
N LEU A 103 -7.55 -30.67 23.25
CA LEU A 103 -8.88 -30.69 23.90
C LEU A 103 -9.59 -32.02 23.68
N LEU A 104 -9.55 -32.56 22.46
CA LEU A 104 -10.09 -33.89 22.14
C LEU A 104 -9.38 -35.00 22.91
N ALA A 105 -8.05 -34.93 23.07
CA ALA A 105 -7.27 -35.88 23.85
C ALA A 105 -7.61 -35.86 25.34
N THR A 106 -8.06 -34.72 25.87
CA THR A 106 -8.47 -34.57 27.27
C THR A 106 -9.79 -35.31 27.57
N GLY A 107 -10.64 -35.53 26.56
CA GLY A 107 -11.85 -36.36 26.65
C GLY A 107 -12.97 -35.80 27.54
N LYS A 108 -12.89 -34.53 27.94
CA LYS A 108 -13.82 -33.88 28.88
C LYS A 108 -14.85 -32.95 28.23
N PHE A 109 -14.68 -32.63 26.95
CA PHE A 109 -15.47 -31.61 26.26
C PHE A 109 -16.22 -32.21 25.07
N THR A 110 -17.40 -31.67 24.79
CA THR A 110 -18.18 -31.99 23.59
C THR A 110 -17.64 -31.26 22.37
N VAL A 111 -18.01 -31.73 21.16
CA VAL A 111 -17.55 -31.14 19.88
C VAL A 111 -17.96 -29.66 19.77
N SER A 112 -19.13 -29.30 20.30
CA SER A 112 -19.65 -27.93 20.26
C SER A 112 -18.90 -27.01 21.23
N GLU A 113 -18.63 -27.46 22.46
CA GLU A 113 -17.83 -26.69 23.45
C GLU A 113 -16.39 -26.45 22.96
N ILE A 114 -15.78 -27.42 22.26
CA ILE A 114 -14.44 -27.27 21.68
C ILE A 114 -14.45 -26.22 20.55
N ALA A 115 -15.49 -26.20 19.73
CA ALA A 115 -15.64 -25.24 18.64
C ALA A 115 -15.76 -23.79 19.18
N GLU A 116 -16.54 -23.60 20.24
CA GLU A 116 -16.66 -22.31 20.92
C GLU A 116 -15.32 -21.87 21.57
N LEU A 117 -14.69 -22.76 22.35
CA LEU A 117 -13.44 -22.45 23.06
C LEU A 117 -12.27 -22.12 22.12
N ALA A 118 -12.17 -22.82 20.99
CA ALA A 118 -11.11 -22.58 20.01
C ALA A 118 -11.50 -21.53 18.95
N THR A 119 -12.74 -21.00 18.99
CA THR A 119 -13.28 -20.06 17.99
C THR A 119 -13.09 -20.59 16.56
N VAL A 120 -13.45 -21.85 16.35
CA VAL A 120 -13.36 -22.56 15.06
C VAL A 120 -14.71 -23.16 14.70
N SER A 121 -14.94 -23.46 13.43
CA SER A 121 -16.16 -24.15 13.02
C SER A 121 -16.15 -25.60 13.50
N GLU A 122 -17.35 -26.14 13.80
CA GLU A 122 -17.52 -27.54 14.18
C GLU A 122 -17.01 -28.52 13.09
N ASP A 123 -17.07 -28.10 11.82
CA ASP A 123 -16.54 -28.87 10.69
C ASP A 123 -15.03 -29.08 10.78
N LEU A 124 -14.30 -28.09 11.30
CA LEU A 124 -12.85 -28.20 11.48
C LEU A 124 -12.52 -29.19 12.61
N VAL A 125 -13.32 -29.21 13.67
CA VAL A 125 -13.19 -30.17 14.78
C VAL A 125 -13.42 -31.61 14.30
N LYS A 126 -14.43 -31.83 13.45
CA LYS A 126 -14.69 -33.15 12.83
C LYS A 126 -13.53 -33.60 11.94
N LYS A 127 -13.02 -32.71 11.07
CA LYS A 127 -11.85 -33.02 10.23
C LYS A 127 -10.61 -33.40 11.05
N VAL A 128 -10.30 -32.64 12.10
CA VAL A 128 -9.16 -32.92 12.97
C VAL A 128 -9.33 -34.27 13.68
N ARG A 129 -10.55 -34.62 14.11
CA ARG A 129 -10.86 -35.93 14.68
C ARG A 129 -10.61 -37.06 13.67
N ASP A 130 -11.13 -36.93 12.45
CA ASP A 130 -10.96 -37.94 11.39
C ASP A 130 -9.46 -38.15 11.04
N ASP A 131 -8.69 -37.07 11.02
CA ASP A 131 -7.25 -37.14 10.74
C ASP A 131 -6.44 -37.73 11.91
N LEU A 132 -6.88 -37.55 13.15
CA LEU A 132 -6.30 -38.24 14.31
C LEU A 132 -6.60 -39.75 14.29
N ASP A 133 -7.80 -40.15 13.87
CA ASP A 133 -8.21 -41.56 13.78
C ASP A 133 -7.45 -42.28 12.65
N LYS A 134 -7.18 -41.63 11.52
CA LYS A 134 -6.30 -42.15 10.46
C LYS A 134 -4.87 -42.38 10.93
N LYS A 135 -4.37 -41.56 11.85
CA LYS A 135 -2.98 -41.63 12.34
C LYS A 135 -2.76 -42.73 13.38
N LYS A 136 -3.85 -43.25 13.97
CA LYS A 136 -3.84 -44.37 14.94
C LYS A 136 -4.04 -45.74 14.27
N LYS A 137 -4.38 -45.77 12.99
CA LYS A 137 -4.59 -46.99 12.20
C LYS A 137 -3.33 -47.31 11.39
#